data_AF-A0A3G2SFM5-F1
#
_entry.id   AF-A0A3G2SFM5-F1
#
_cell.length_a   1.000
_cell.length_b   1.000
_cell.length_c   1.000
_cell.angle_alpha   90.00
_cell.angle_beta   90.00
_cell.angle_gamma   90.00
#
_symmetry.space_group_name_H-M   'P 1'
#
loop_
_entity.id
_entity.type
_entity.pdbx_description
1 polymer ?
#
loop_
_entity_poly.entity_id
_entity_poly.type
_entity_poly.pdbx_seq_one_letter_code
_entity_poly.pdbx_strand_id
1 'polypeptide(L)' 'IVGNVFGFKALRALRLEDLRIPTAYVKTFQGPPHGIQVERDKLNKYGRPLLGCTIKPKLGLSAKNY' A
#
# COMPACT_ATOMS: atom_id res chain seq x y z
N ILE A 1 -17.66 2.34 -6.36
CA ILE A 1 -17.40 2.47 -7.82
C ILE A 1 -17.23 1.09 -8.46
N VAL A 2 -16.35 0.22 -7.94
CA VAL A 2 -16.05 -1.13 -8.48
C VAL A 2 -17.05 -2.24 -8.09
N GLY A 3 -18.34 -1.91 -7.93
CA GLY A 3 -19.36 -2.91 -7.57
C GLY A 3 -19.75 -3.79 -8.77
N ASN A 4 -21.00 -3.69 -9.22
CA ASN A 4 -21.53 -4.60 -10.25
C ASN A 4 -21.13 -4.25 -11.70
N VAL A 5 -20.56 -3.06 -11.94
CA VAL A 5 -20.27 -2.53 -13.27
C VAL A 5 -19.21 -3.33 -14.05
N PHE A 6 -18.32 -4.05 -13.38
CA PHE A 6 -17.31 -4.90 -14.03
C PHE A 6 -17.87 -6.22 -14.57
N GLY A 7 -19.06 -6.63 -14.11
CA GLY A 7 -19.75 -7.85 -14.57
C GLY A 7 -20.82 -7.58 -15.63
N PHE A 8 -20.86 -6.38 -16.21
CA PHE A 8 -21.91 -6.00 -17.15
C PHE A 8 -21.77 -6.80 -18.44
N LYS A 9 -22.78 -7.64 -18.76
CA LYS A 9 -22.75 -8.55 -19.93
C LYS A 9 -22.52 -7.85 -21.26
N ALA A 10 -22.86 -6.56 -21.36
CA ALA A 10 -22.65 -5.76 -22.56
C ALA A 10 -21.22 -5.20 -22.71
N LEU A 11 -20.40 -5.27 -21.66
CA LEU A 11 -18.99 -4.88 -21.71
C LEU A 11 -18.12 -6.12 -21.85
N ARG A 12 -17.19 -6.12 -22.81
CA ARG A 12 -16.21 -7.21 -22.98
C ARG A 12 -15.09 -7.15 -21.95
N ALA A 13 -14.68 -5.94 -21.56
CA ALA A 13 -13.67 -5.69 -20.55
C ALA A 13 -13.85 -4.27 -20.00
N LEU A 14 -13.45 -4.06 -18.74
CA LEU A 14 -13.45 -2.76 -18.09
C LEU A 14 -12.25 -2.68 -17.13
N ARG A 15 -11.59 -1.51 -17.08
CA ARG A 15 -10.52 -1.21 -16.13
C ARG A 15 -10.74 0.20 -15.58
N LEU A 16 -10.60 0.34 -14.25
CA LEU A 16 -10.60 1.65 -13.60
C LEU A 16 -9.15 2.15 -13.57
N GLU A 17 -8.88 3.24 -14.29
CA GLU A 17 -7.51 3.78 -14.42
C GLU A 17 -7.17 4.79 -13.32
N ASP A 18 -8.08 5.70 -12.98
CA ASP A 18 -7.83 6.74 -11.98
C ASP A 18 -9.13 7.22 -11.30
N LEU A 19 -9.00 7.85 -10.14
CA LEU A 19 -10.07 8.46 -9.37
C LEU A 19 -9.65 9.81 -8.81
N ARG A 20 -10.40 10.86 -9.15
CA ARG A 20 -10.30 12.13 -8.44
C ARG A 20 -11.06 12.06 -7.12
N ILE A 21 -10.34 12.07 -6.00
CA ILE A 21 -10.94 12.06 -4.66
C ILE A 21 -11.06 13.51 -4.14
N PRO A 22 -12.27 14.00 -3.78
CA PRO A 22 -12.44 15.34 -3.24
C PRO A 22 -11.73 15.55 -1.89
N THR A 23 -11.20 16.75 -1.65
CA THR A 23 -10.49 17.10 -0.41
C THR A 23 -11.36 16.92 0.84
N ALA A 24 -12.66 17.21 0.75
CA ALA A 24 -13.60 17.00 1.85
C ALA A 24 -13.68 15.53 2.26
N TYR A 25 -13.62 14.61 1.30
CA TYR A 25 -13.62 13.17 1.56
C TYR A 25 -12.25 12.70 2.06
N VAL A 26 -11.15 13.17 1.46
CA VAL A 26 -9.79 12.82 1.94
C VAL A 26 -9.61 13.18 3.43
N LYS A 27 -10.15 14.32 3.87
CA LYS A 27 -10.07 14.78 5.27
C LYS A 27 -10.77 13.89 6.29
N THR A 28 -11.65 12.97 5.88
CA THR A 28 -12.30 12.04 6.81
C THR A 28 -11.43 10.85 7.19
N PHE A 29 -10.26 10.70 6.57
CA PHE A 29 -9.32 9.60 6.81
C PHE A 29 -8.09 10.08 7.57
N GLN A 30 -7.52 9.23 8.42
CA GLN A 30 -6.33 9.54 9.21
C GLN A 30 -5.04 9.62 8.36
N GLY A 31 -4.97 8.84 7.28
CA GLY A 31 -3.74 8.69 6.49
C GLY A 31 -2.65 7.86 7.19
N PRO A 32 -1.42 7.84 6.65
CA PRO A 32 -0.31 7.08 7.23
C PRO A 32 0.12 7.62 8.61
N PRO A 33 0.38 6.77 9.61
CA PRO A 33 0.70 7.20 10.97
C PRO A 33 2.09 7.87 11.13
N HIS A 34 3.07 7.50 10.30
CA HIS A 34 4.42 8.07 10.36
C HIS A 34 4.83 8.72 9.04
N GLY A 35 4.49 8.11 7.89
CA GLY A 35 4.89 8.64 6.59
C GLY A 35 6.42 8.67 6.40
N ILE A 36 6.88 9.09 5.22
CA ILE A 36 8.28 8.95 4.82
C ILE A 36 9.23 9.77 5.71
N GLN A 37 8.82 10.98 6.10
CA GLN A 37 9.66 11.89 6.86
C GLN A 37 9.92 11.35 8.29
N VAL A 38 8.86 11.04 9.04
CA VAL A 38 9.01 10.55 10.43
C VAL A 38 9.70 9.19 10.45
N GLU A 39 9.46 8.32 9.47
CA GLU A 39 10.20 7.05 9.37
C GLU A 39 11.71 7.25 9.16
N ARG A 40 12.10 8.23 8.33
CA ARG A 40 13.53 8.56 8.12
C ARG A 40 14.16 9.20 9.34
N ASP A 41 13.42 10.03 10.06
CA ASP A 41 13.88 10.66 11.30
C ASP A 41 14.07 9.62 12.41
N LYS A 42 13.13 8.69 12.56
CA LYS A 42 13.25 7.57 13.53
C LYS A 42 14.44 6.66 13.25
N LEU A 43 14.80 6.46 11.98
CA LEU A 43 15.91 5.60 11.57
C LEU A 43 17.24 6.34 11.37
N ASN A 44 17.24 7.67 11.44
CA ASN A 44 18.38 8.55 11.15
C ASN A 44 19.07 8.19 9.81
N LYS A 45 18.28 8.00 8.74
CA LYS A 45 18.77 7.57 7.41
C LYS A 45 18.22 8.47 6.30
N TYR A 46 19.12 9.21 5.66
CA TYR A 46 18.79 10.20 4.63
C TYR A 46 19.57 9.97 3.33
N GLY A 47 19.11 10.56 2.23
CA GLY A 47 19.82 10.59 0.93
C GLY A 47 19.96 9.24 0.21
N ARG A 48 19.45 8.15 0.78
CA ARG A 48 19.51 6.81 0.19
C ARG A 48 18.21 6.00 0.37
N PRO A 49 17.96 5.01 -0.51
CA PRO A 49 16.94 3.99 -0.28
C PRO A 49 17.22 3.16 0.98
N LEU A 50 16.17 2.64 1.61
CA LEU A 50 16.31 1.68 2.71
C LEU A 50 16.47 0.27 2.13
N LEU A 51 17.35 -0.54 2.74
CA LEU A 51 17.55 -1.94 2.38
C LEU A 51 16.78 -2.83 3.35
N GLY A 52 16.08 -3.83 2.81
CA GLY A 52 15.37 -4.85 3.57
C GLY A 52 15.42 -6.19 2.84
N CYS A 53 15.18 -7.28 3.54
CA CYS A 53 15.11 -8.63 2.97
C CYS A 53 13.96 -9.42 3.60
N THR A 54 13.42 -10.38 2.85
CA THR A 54 12.44 -11.34 3.38
C THR A 54 13.17 -12.64 3.70
N ILE A 55 13.09 -13.12 4.95
CA ILE A 55 13.66 -14.39 5.37
C ILE A 55 12.98 -15.55 4.60
N LYS A 56 13.77 -16.57 4.23
CA LYS A 56 13.33 -17.74 3.47
C LYS A 56 13.69 -19.04 4.21
N PRO A 57 12.91 -20.13 4.05
CA PRO A 57 11.71 -20.28 3.22
C PRO A 57 10.52 -19.45 3.72
N LYS A 58 9.50 -19.26 2.87
CA LYS A 58 8.30 -18.48 3.24
C LYS A 58 7.59 -19.05 4.48
N LEU A 59 7.63 -20.36 4.65
CA LEU A 59 6.99 -21.11 5.73
C LEU A 59 7.95 -22.21 6.20
N GLY A 60 7.77 -22.67 7.44
CA GLY A 60 8.47 -23.84 7.99
C GLY A 60 9.71 -23.53 8.84
N LEU A 61 10.08 -22.27 9.01
CA LEU A 61 11.07 -21.88 10.03
C LEU A 61 10.43 -21.91 11.43
N SER A 62 11.14 -22.47 12.40
CA SER A 62 10.78 -22.32 13.81
C SER A 62 11.08 -20.90 14.28
N ALA A 63 10.46 -20.44 15.37
CA ALA A 63 10.70 -19.10 15.93
C ALA A 63 12.16 -18.84 16.32
N LYS A 64 12.93 -19.90 16.62
CA LYS A 64 14.37 -19.79 16.91
C LYS A 64 15.21 -19.56 15.64
N ASN A 65 14.75 -20.10 14.51
CA ASN A 65 15.46 -20.05 13.24
C ASN A 65 14.96 -18.92 12.32
N TYR A 66 14.05 -18.08 12.81
CA TYR A 66 13.54 -16.87 12.16
C TYR A 66 14.22 -15.65 12.78
#